data_AF-A0A497GSQ6-F1
#
_entry.id   AF-A0A497GSQ6-F1
#
_cell.length_a   1.000
_cell.length_b   1.000
_cell.length_c   1.000
_cell.angle_alpha   90.00
_cell.angle_beta   90.00
_cell.angle_gamma   90.00
#
_symmetry.space_group_name_H-M   'P 1'
#
loop_
_entity.id
_entity.type
_entity.pdbx_description
1 polymer ?
#
loop_
_entity_poly.entity_id
_entity_poly.type
_entity_poly.pdbx_seq_one_letter_code
_entity_poly.pdbx_strand_id
1 'polypeptide(L)'
;MTTPYEPPFVNREGELSILLKIVDEGYYPVLYLFGPEGCGKTRLLKEVLARIRGEEDYFVVYVDAQSAEDLRKAILAPPRVLEIMAELVKEIGGPVGRAASLIITKLASRLGEHEVKGRKVVILLDDIARPLGIDMIEIYTKNLLTLLEELYALKASSVSIIATTSEGASCAIVAKHNYVRLRQIWNLDKDSTHELLAKLNAPQKVWDDVWRLTGGNPRSIVELWRRKWKIDEWIKEVEISLRIIIRQLDKSERRFLKTVVTNVDAVQELPQLRRALIENNLITPIVRPCLGYTPPPCPELGIGEDYAWQIPVYKYIVERMRVH
;
A
#
# COMPACT_ATOMS: atom_id res chain seq x y z
N MET A 1 -3.94 3.13 29.89
CA MET A 1 -3.63 3.44 28.48
C MET A 1 -3.04 2.19 27.87
N THR A 2 -3.84 1.40 27.18
CA THR A 2 -3.35 0.21 26.46
C THR A 2 -2.46 0.72 25.32
N THR A 3 -1.20 0.31 25.31
CA THR A 3 -0.35 0.39 24.10
C THR A 3 -1.19 -0.04 22.90
N PRO A 4 -1.22 0.74 21.79
CA PRO A 4 -1.94 0.30 20.61
C PRO A 4 -1.35 -1.05 20.20
N TYR A 5 -2.14 -2.11 20.34
CA TYR A 5 -1.71 -3.45 19.97
C TYR A 5 -1.44 -3.45 18.48
N GLU A 6 -0.17 -3.61 18.13
CA GLU A 6 0.24 -3.80 16.76
C GLU A 6 -0.09 -5.24 16.37
N PRO A 7 -0.92 -5.47 15.34
CA PRO A 7 -1.26 -6.81 14.91
C PRO A 7 -0.01 -7.62 14.59
N PRO A 8 0.03 -8.93 14.90
CA PRO A 8 1.19 -9.75 14.59
C PRO A 8 1.43 -9.81 13.08
N PHE A 9 2.69 -9.80 12.67
CA PHE A 9 3.07 -10.09 11.29
C PHE A 9 2.86 -11.59 11.01
N VAL A 10 2.14 -11.89 9.94
CA VAL A 10 1.70 -13.26 9.60
C VAL A 10 1.89 -13.50 8.10
N ASN A 11 2.51 -14.65 7.80
CA ASN A 11 2.67 -15.27 6.49
C ASN A 11 2.83 -14.31 5.29
N ARG A 12 3.91 -13.53 5.32
CA ARG A 12 4.41 -12.75 4.17
C ARG A 12 5.91 -12.98 3.93
N GLU A 13 6.40 -14.15 4.31
CA GLU A 13 7.83 -14.50 4.19
C GLU A 13 8.26 -14.57 2.72
N GLY A 14 7.36 -14.96 1.82
CA GLY A 14 7.61 -14.95 0.38
C GLY A 14 7.85 -13.52 -0.15
N GLU A 15 6.94 -12.59 0.17
CA GLU A 15 7.11 -11.17 -0.20
C GLU A 15 8.34 -10.57 0.46
N LEU A 16 8.54 -10.82 1.76
CA LEU A 16 9.68 -10.32 2.50
C LEU A 16 11.00 -10.82 1.90
N SER A 17 11.11 -12.12 1.58
CA SER A 17 12.30 -12.69 0.94
C SER A 17 12.59 -12.06 -0.41
N ILE A 18 11.57 -11.84 -1.25
CA ILE A 18 11.75 -11.16 -2.54
C ILE A 18 12.24 -9.72 -2.34
N LEU A 19 11.64 -8.97 -1.41
CA LEU A 19 12.06 -7.60 -1.14
C LEU A 19 13.48 -7.54 -0.54
N LEU A 20 13.84 -8.47 0.35
CA LEU A 20 15.18 -8.57 0.91
C LEU A 20 16.23 -8.84 -0.16
N LYS A 21 15.93 -9.72 -1.12
CA LYS A 21 16.80 -9.94 -2.28
C LYS A 21 16.96 -8.67 -3.13
N ILE A 22 15.87 -7.95 -3.37
CA ILE A 22 15.86 -6.68 -4.13
C ILE A 22 16.72 -5.61 -3.44
N VAL A 23 16.63 -5.46 -2.11
CA VAL A 23 17.45 -4.47 -1.40
C VAL A 23 18.91 -4.89 -1.28
N ASP A 24 19.21 -6.19 -1.31
CA ASP A 24 20.57 -6.71 -1.31
C ASP A 24 21.29 -6.50 -2.65
N GLU A 25 20.65 -6.92 -3.74
CA GLU A 25 21.21 -6.86 -5.10
C GLU A 25 21.12 -5.46 -5.74
N GLY A 26 20.22 -4.60 -5.24
CA GLY A 26 19.84 -3.35 -5.91
C GLY A 26 18.72 -3.55 -6.92
N TYR A 27 18.02 -2.47 -7.25
CA TYR A 27 16.91 -2.51 -8.18
C TYR A 27 16.81 -1.22 -8.98
N TYR A 28 16.72 -1.36 -10.29
CA TYR A 28 16.48 -0.29 -11.23
C TYR A 28 15.28 -0.65 -12.11
N PRO A 29 14.25 0.20 -12.27
CA PRO A 29 14.18 1.60 -11.83
C PRO A 29 13.54 1.69 -10.43
N VAL A 30 12.50 2.51 -10.20
CA VAL A 30 11.82 2.61 -8.89
C VAL A 30 10.76 1.52 -8.75
N LEU A 31 10.77 0.80 -7.61
CA LEU A 31 9.76 -0.21 -7.29
C LEU A 31 8.59 0.42 -6.53
N TYR A 32 7.38 0.22 -7.04
CA TYR A 32 6.14 0.64 -6.40
C TYR A 32 5.32 -0.57 -5.96
N LEU A 33 5.00 -0.62 -4.67
CA LEU A 33 4.12 -1.60 -4.05
C LEU A 33 2.70 -1.03 -3.94
N PHE A 34 1.71 -1.78 -4.41
CA PHE A 34 0.30 -1.43 -4.30
C PHE A 34 -0.55 -2.68 -4.02
N GLY A 35 -1.86 -2.55 -3.81
CA GLY A 35 -2.76 -3.68 -3.56
C GLY A 35 -3.75 -3.37 -2.46
N PRO A 36 -4.83 -4.16 -2.25
CA PRO A 36 -6.03 -3.75 -1.49
C PRO A 36 -5.78 -2.91 -0.23
N GLU A 37 -6.67 -1.95 0.05
CA GLU A 37 -6.50 -1.06 1.19
C GLU A 37 -6.47 -1.87 2.48
N GLY A 38 -5.44 -1.66 3.31
CA GLY A 38 -5.27 -2.43 4.54
C GLY A 38 -4.68 -3.83 4.36
N CYS A 39 -4.20 -4.21 3.18
CA CYS A 39 -3.54 -5.51 2.96
C CYS A 39 -2.22 -5.68 3.74
N GLY A 40 -1.57 -4.59 4.19
CA GLY A 40 -0.37 -4.67 5.04
C GLY A 40 0.94 -4.17 4.41
N LYS A 41 0.88 -3.35 3.35
CA LYS A 41 2.04 -2.75 2.68
C LYS A 41 3.02 -2.05 3.65
N THR A 42 2.50 -1.15 4.49
CA THR A 42 3.26 -0.47 5.55
C THR A 42 3.97 -1.44 6.47
N ARG A 43 3.27 -2.50 6.92
CA ARG A 43 3.87 -3.48 7.83
C ARG A 43 4.98 -4.25 7.14
N LEU A 44 4.79 -4.65 5.89
CA LEU A 44 5.83 -5.33 5.11
C LEU A 44 7.08 -4.46 4.95
N LEU A 45 6.92 -3.16 4.63
CA LEU A 45 8.08 -2.24 4.56
C LEU A 45 8.81 -2.11 5.90
N LYS A 46 8.07 -2.07 7.02
CA LYS A 46 8.67 -2.02 8.35
C LYS A 46 9.45 -3.30 8.70
N GLU A 47 8.99 -4.46 8.24
CA GLU A 47 9.73 -5.72 8.39
C GLU A 47 11.00 -5.74 7.54
N VAL A 48 10.95 -5.24 6.29
CA VAL A 48 12.16 -5.05 5.47
C VAL A 48 13.15 -4.14 6.21
N LEU A 49 12.69 -2.98 6.67
CA LEU A 49 13.50 -2.04 7.45
C LEU A 49 14.13 -2.71 8.68
N ALA A 50 13.34 -3.46 9.46
CA ALA A 50 13.82 -4.13 10.67
C ALA A 50 14.94 -5.15 10.41
N ARG A 51 14.98 -5.75 9.21
CA ARG A 51 16.00 -6.74 8.83
C ARG A 51 17.31 -6.15 8.32
N ILE A 52 17.28 -4.94 7.77
CA ILE A 52 18.47 -4.28 7.20
C ILE A 52 19.01 -3.14 8.06
N ARG A 53 18.21 -2.65 9.02
CA ARG A 53 18.60 -1.53 9.86
C ARG A 53 19.65 -1.97 10.87
N GLY A 54 20.78 -1.28 10.88
CA GLY A 54 21.88 -1.51 11.82
C GLY A 54 23.01 -2.36 11.24
N GLU A 55 22.78 -2.97 10.08
CA GLU A 55 23.81 -3.64 9.30
C GLU A 55 24.75 -2.60 8.66
N GLU A 56 26.06 -2.82 8.79
CA GLU A 56 27.08 -1.82 8.43
C GLU A 56 27.11 -1.51 6.92
N ASP A 57 26.84 -2.53 6.09
CA ASP A 57 26.82 -2.43 4.63
C ASP A 57 25.62 -1.65 4.09
N TYR A 58 24.56 -1.43 4.88
CA TYR A 58 23.36 -0.72 4.44
C TYR A 58 23.32 0.76 4.84
N PHE A 59 23.00 1.61 3.88
CA PHE A 59 22.58 2.99 4.11
C PHE A 59 21.06 3.06 3.91
N VAL A 60 20.29 3.15 5.00
CA VAL A 60 18.82 3.00 4.96
C VAL A 60 18.13 4.32 5.29
N VAL A 61 17.24 4.75 4.41
CA VAL A 61 16.33 5.88 4.63
C VAL A 61 14.90 5.37 4.56
N TYR A 62 14.14 5.53 5.63
CA TYR A 62 12.70 5.26 5.67
C TYR A 62 11.94 6.56 5.88
N VAL A 63 10.90 6.76 5.09
CA VAL A 63 10.01 7.93 5.18
C VAL A 63 8.56 7.45 5.22
N ASP A 64 7.85 7.77 6.30
CA ASP A 64 6.40 7.69 6.40
C ASP A 64 5.79 9.04 6.01
N ALA A 65 5.22 9.11 4.80
CA ALA A 65 4.70 10.36 4.26
C ALA A 65 3.38 10.81 4.91
N GLN A 66 2.67 9.95 5.65
CA GLN A 66 1.42 10.32 6.34
C GLN A 66 1.66 10.98 7.70
N SER A 67 2.82 10.75 8.31
CA SER A 67 3.18 11.32 9.62
C SER A 67 3.60 12.79 9.50
N ALA A 68 2.73 13.66 8.97
CA ALA A 68 3.02 15.05 8.61
C ALA A 68 3.23 16.00 9.80
N GLU A 69 2.96 15.57 11.04
CA GLU A 69 3.03 16.42 12.23
C GLU A 69 4.45 16.57 12.80
N ASP A 70 5.37 15.65 12.50
CA ASP A 70 6.76 15.73 12.96
C ASP A 70 7.71 14.99 12.00
N LEU A 71 8.52 15.76 11.27
CA LEU A 71 9.51 15.26 10.32
C LEU A 71 10.48 14.24 10.95
N ARG A 72 10.79 14.37 12.26
CA ARG A 72 11.69 13.47 12.98
C ARG A 72 11.02 12.15 13.37
N LYS A 73 9.69 12.11 13.43
CA LYS A 73 8.92 10.88 13.64
C LYS A 73 8.58 10.19 12.32
N ALA A 74 8.44 10.98 11.26
CA ALA A 74 8.18 10.52 9.90
C ALA A 74 9.41 9.88 9.23
N ILE A 75 10.62 10.33 9.57
CA ILE A 75 11.85 9.89 8.91
C ILE A 75 12.73 9.10 9.88
N LEU A 76 13.12 7.92 9.45
CA LEU A 76 14.20 7.15 10.07
C LEU A 76 15.35 7.08 9.06
N ALA A 77 16.44 7.75 9.39
CA ALA A 77 17.61 7.84 8.52
C ALA A 77 18.88 8.07 9.36
N PRO A 78 20.09 7.93 8.77
CA PRO A 78 21.33 8.32 9.42
C PRO A 78 21.28 9.79 9.89
N PRO A 79 21.98 10.15 10.99
CA PRO A 79 21.94 11.51 11.53
C PRO A 79 22.22 12.60 10.50
N ARG A 80 23.17 12.35 9.59
CA ARG A 80 23.53 13.27 8.51
C ARG A 80 22.39 13.53 7.53
N VAL A 81 21.59 12.50 7.21
CA VAL A 81 20.37 12.66 6.41
C VAL A 81 19.38 13.54 7.16
N LEU A 82 19.15 13.30 8.44
CA LEU A 82 18.22 14.10 9.24
C LEU A 82 18.62 15.59 9.29
N GLU A 83 19.93 15.88 9.37
CA GLU A 83 20.47 17.24 9.27
C GLU A 83 20.16 17.87 7.91
N ILE A 84 20.48 17.18 6.82
CA ILE A 84 20.21 17.63 5.44
C ILE A 84 18.71 17.91 5.26
N MET A 85 17.85 17.00 5.70
CA MET A 85 16.39 17.15 5.61
C MET A 85 15.93 18.39 6.41
N ALA A 86 16.47 18.61 7.61
CA ALA A 86 16.12 19.78 8.44
C ALA A 86 16.58 21.11 7.82
N GLU A 87 17.74 21.15 7.16
CA GLU A 87 18.22 22.31 6.39
C GLU A 87 17.29 22.58 5.20
N LEU A 88 16.97 21.54 4.43
CA LEU A 88 16.10 21.66 3.25
C LEU A 88 14.69 22.14 3.61
N VAL A 89 14.12 21.66 4.72
CA VAL A 89 12.82 22.15 5.23
C VAL A 89 12.86 23.65 5.50
N LYS A 90 13.94 24.15 6.11
CA LYS A 90 14.12 25.59 6.39
C LYS A 90 14.29 26.41 5.11
N GLU A 91 15.03 25.89 4.12
CA GLU A 91 15.25 26.55 2.84
C GLU A 91 13.98 26.67 2.00
N ILE A 92 13.14 25.63 1.99
CA ILE A 92 12.01 25.54 1.06
C ILE A 92 10.84 26.44 1.49
N GLY A 93 10.47 26.43 2.77
CA GLY A 93 9.27 27.13 3.26
C GLY A 93 7.94 26.65 2.63
N GLY A 94 6.82 26.79 3.33
CA GLY A 94 5.48 26.49 2.79
C GLY A 94 4.95 25.06 3.08
N PRO A 95 3.85 24.64 2.41
CA PRO A 95 3.13 23.41 2.75
C PRO A 95 3.98 22.13 2.60
N VAL A 96 3.92 21.27 3.62
CA VAL A 96 4.77 20.08 3.83
C VAL A 96 4.88 19.16 2.60
N GLY A 97 3.81 19.01 1.80
CA GLY A 97 3.79 18.13 0.62
C GLY A 97 4.73 18.58 -0.51
N ARG A 98 4.83 19.89 -0.78
CA ARG A 98 5.76 20.41 -1.81
C ARG A 98 7.21 20.34 -1.32
N ALA A 99 7.40 20.50 -0.02
CA ALA A 99 8.69 20.34 0.62
C ALA A 99 9.19 18.89 0.51
N ALA A 100 8.36 17.88 0.82
CA ALA A 100 8.78 16.47 0.77
C ALA A 100 9.36 16.02 -0.59
N SER A 101 8.74 16.45 -1.70
CA SER A 101 9.24 16.16 -3.07
C SER A 101 10.58 16.83 -3.37
N LEU A 102 10.73 18.09 -2.97
CA LEU A 102 11.96 18.87 -3.16
C LEU A 102 13.10 18.44 -2.23
N ILE A 103 12.75 17.92 -1.05
CA ILE A 103 13.72 17.45 -0.08
C ILE A 103 14.38 16.15 -0.59
N ILE A 104 13.57 15.22 -1.11
CA ILE A 104 14.05 13.94 -1.61
C ILE A 104 14.93 14.09 -2.86
N THR A 105 14.61 15.02 -3.78
CA THR A 105 15.51 15.30 -4.92
C THR A 105 16.83 15.91 -4.53
N LYS A 106 16.83 16.77 -3.52
CA LYS A 106 18.05 17.44 -3.08
C LYS A 106 18.91 16.56 -2.18
N LEU A 107 18.40 15.42 -1.73
CA LEU A 107 19.10 14.53 -0.81
C LEU A 107 20.46 14.09 -1.39
N ALA A 108 20.51 13.51 -2.59
CA ALA A 108 21.78 13.04 -3.15
C ALA A 108 22.78 14.17 -3.44
N SER A 109 22.32 15.33 -3.94
CA SER A 109 23.21 16.49 -4.13
C SER A 109 23.86 17.03 -2.85
N ARG A 110 23.31 16.71 -1.67
CA ARG A 110 23.82 17.11 -0.36
C ARG A 110 24.56 15.97 0.36
N LEU A 111 24.43 14.74 -0.12
CA LEU A 111 25.19 13.59 0.34
C LEU A 111 26.58 13.59 -0.28
N GLY A 112 27.59 13.27 0.53
CA GLY A 112 28.95 13.06 0.04
C GLY A 112 29.18 11.64 -0.46
N GLU A 113 30.13 11.43 -1.39
CA GLU A 113 30.57 10.09 -1.83
C GLU A 113 30.90 9.20 -0.61
N HIS A 114 31.57 9.75 0.41
CA HIS A 114 31.96 9.02 1.62
C HIS A 114 30.81 8.44 2.44
N GLU A 115 29.57 8.93 2.28
CA GLU A 115 28.41 8.45 3.06
C GLU A 115 27.82 7.15 2.51
N VAL A 116 27.91 6.98 1.18
CA VAL A 116 27.22 5.90 0.45
C VAL A 116 28.16 5.01 -0.35
N LYS A 117 29.40 5.41 -0.59
CA LYS A 117 30.37 4.65 -1.39
C LYS A 117 30.56 3.24 -0.85
N GLY A 118 30.37 2.25 -1.72
CA GLY A 118 30.52 0.84 -1.40
C GLY A 118 29.42 0.28 -0.50
N ARG A 119 28.39 1.07 -0.17
CA ARG A 119 27.25 0.65 0.66
C ARG A 119 26.03 0.36 -0.22
N LYS A 120 25.16 -0.50 0.29
CA LYS A 120 23.84 -0.81 -0.27
C LYS A 120 22.85 0.26 0.19
N VAL A 121 22.45 1.15 -0.71
CA VAL A 121 21.55 2.26 -0.39
C VAL A 121 20.10 1.82 -0.59
N VAL A 122 19.31 1.92 0.47
CA VAL A 122 17.90 1.50 0.47
C VAL A 122 17.03 2.66 0.92
N ILE A 123 16.11 3.08 0.05
CA ILE A 123 15.13 4.13 0.35
C ILE A 123 13.73 3.50 0.35
N LEU A 124 13.09 3.51 1.51
CA LEU A 124 11.76 2.98 1.74
C LEU A 124 10.79 4.15 1.96
N LEU A 125 9.78 4.27 1.11
CA LEU A 125 8.83 5.38 1.13
C LEU A 125 7.42 4.83 1.34
N ASP A 126 6.79 5.15 2.47
CA ASP A 126 5.46 4.66 2.80
C ASP A 126 4.38 5.73 2.59
N ASP A 127 3.34 5.34 1.86
CA ASP A 127 2.10 6.05 1.55
C ASP A 127 2.30 7.47 1.00
N ILE A 128 3.09 7.55 -0.09
CA ILE A 128 3.48 8.81 -0.74
C ILE A 128 2.34 9.49 -1.52
N ALA A 129 1.30 8.75 -1.90
CA ALA A 129 0.30 9.23 -2.84
C ALA A 129 -0.72 10.18 -2.21
N ARG A 130 -1.24 9.86 -1.01
CA ARG A 130 -2.25 10.69 -0.34
C ARG A 130 -1.72 12.09 0.03
N PRO A 131 -0.50 12.25 0.58
CA PRO A 131 0.01 13.56 1.02
C PRO A 131 0.44 14.48 -0.13
N LEU A 132 0.92 13.91 -1.25
CA LEU A 132 1.42 14.70 -2.38
C LEU A 132 0.31 15.22 -3.29
N GLY A 133 -0.83 14.52 -3.33
CA GLY A 133 -1.87 14.75 -4.31
C GLY A 133 -1.53 14.15 -5.68
N ILE A 134 -2.58 13.88 -6.46
CA ILE A 134 -2.51 13.23 -7.77
C ILE A 134 -1.65 14.03 -8.75
N ASP A 135 -1.73 15.36 -8.71
CA ASP A 135 -1.03 16.24 -9.66
C ASP A 135 0.50 16.26 -9.47
N MET A 136 1.01 15.93 -8.28
CA MET A 136 2.44 15.96 -7.97
C MET A 136 3.12 14.60 -8.08
N ILE A 137 2.35 13.51 -8.20
CA ILE A 137 2.90 12.15 -8.11
C ILE A 137 3.80 11.81 -9.30
N GLU A 138 3.51 12.34 -10.49
CA GLU A 138 4.33 12.14 -11.69
C GLU A 138 5.71 12.78 -11.53
N ILE A 139 5.74 14.05 -11.11
CA ILE A 139 6.98 14.79 -10.84
C ILE A 139 7.79 14.07 -9.75
N TYR A 140 7.12 13.67 -8.66
CA TYR A 140 7.76 12.94 -7.56
C TYR A 140 8.36 11.61 -8.02
N THR A 141 7.66 10.87 -8.88
CA THR A 141 8.16 9.60 -9.42
C THR A 141 9.42 9.81 -10.26
N LYS A 142 9.44 10.84 -11.12
CA LYS A 142 10.63 11.17 -11.92
C LYS A 142 11.81 11.57 -11.03
N ASN A 143 11.53 12.34 -9.98
CA ASN A 143 12.49 12.76 -8.98
C ASN A 143 13.14 11.60 -8.24
N LEU A 144 12.38 10.54 -7.91
CA LEU A 144 12.93 9.32 -7.31
C LEU A 144 13.89 8.61 -8.26
N LEU A 145 13.60 8.58 -9.56
CA LEU A 145 14.54 8.02 -10.53
C LEU A 145 15.84 8.81 -10.56
N THR A 146 15.77 10.14 -10.62
CA THR A 146 16.96 10.99 -10.59
C THR A 146 17.78 10.76 -9.32
N LEU A 147 17.14 10.68 -8.16
CA LEU A 147 17.81 10.35 -6.90
C LEU A 147 18.53 9.00 -6.98
N LEU A 148 17.87 7.98 -7.53
CA LEU A 148 18.43 6.65 -7.70
C LEU A 148 19.69 6.68 -8.59
N GLU A 149 19.64 7.39 -9.72
CA GLU A 149 20.76 7.57 -10.65
C GLU A 149 21.93 8.33 -9.98
N GLU A 150 21.64 9.39 -9.22
CA GLU A 150 22.64 10.17 -8.48
C GLU A 150 23.33 9.35 -7.38
N LEU A 151 22.59 8.48 -6.67
CA LEU A 151 23.16 7.59 -5.66
C LEU A 151 24.15 6.58 -6.26
N TYR A 152 23.86 6.07 -7.47
CA TYR A 152 24.85 5.27 -8.21
C TYR A 152 26.08 6.09 -8.61
N ALA A 153 25.90 7.36 -9.01
CA ALA A 153 27.02 8.25 -9.33
C ALA A 153 27.93 8.52 -8.11
N LEU A 154 27.37 8.48 -6.89
CA LEU A 154 28.11 8.52 -5.62
C LEU A 154 28.78 7.19 -5.25
N LYS A 155 28.85 6.22 -6.17
CA LYS A 155 29.53 4.92 -6.03
C LYS A 155 28.93 4.02 -4.95
N ALA A 156 27.62 4.13 -4.69
CA ALA A 156 26.89 3.10 -3.96
C ALA A 156 27.09 1.73 -4.64
N SER A 157 27.20 0.66 -3.85
CA SER A 157 27.38 -0.71 -4.40
C SER A 157 26.10 -1.21 -5.06
N SER A 158 24.95 -0.85 -4.48
CA SER A 158 23.61 -1.11 -4.99
C SER A 158 22.66 -0.02 -4.49
N VAL A 159 21.60 0.25 -5.26
CA VAL A 159 20.56 1.22 -4.87
C VAL A 159 19.19 0.60 -5.12
N SER A 160 18.31 0.69 -4.13
CA SER A 160 16.90 0.27 -4.24
C SER A 160 15.99 1.33 -3.63
N ILE A 161 15.03 1.83 -4.43
CA ILE A 161 13.95 2.70 -3.95
C ILE A 161 12.64 1.92 -4.04
N ILE A 162 12.02 1.69 -2.88
CA ILE A 162 10.75 0.98 -2.74
C ILE A 162 9.72 1.94 -2.14
N ALA A 163 8.71 2.28 -2.94
CA ALA A 163 7.61 3.14 -2.52
C ALA A 163 6.30 2.37 -2.39
N THR A 164 5.46 2.69 -1.41
CA THR A 164 4.06 2.23 -1.40
C THR A 164 3.15 3.33 -1.93
N THR A 165 2.18 2.96 -2.75
CA THR A 165 1.16 3.89 -3.25
C THR A 165 -0.23 3.36 -2.88
N SER A 166 -1.17 4.29 -2.70
CA SER A 166 -2.58 3.94 -2.58
C SER A 166 -3.10 3.35 -3.90
N GLU A 167 -4.13 2.52 -3.80
CA GLU A 167 -4.78 1.92 -4.97
C GLU A 167 -5.46 3.00 -5.83
N GLY A 168 -5.82 2.63 -7.06
CA GLY A 168 -6.66 3.47 -7.93
C GLY A 168 -5.93 4.53 -8.73
N ALA A 169 -6.40 5.79 -8.68
CA ALA A 169 -5.98 6.85 -9.60
C ALA A 169 -4.46 7.12 -9.56
N SER A 170 -3.87 7.10 -8.36
CA SER A 170 -2.42 7.26 -8.16
C SER A 170 -1.61 6.14 -8.81
N CYS A 171 -2.07 4.89 -8.69
CA CYS A 171 -1.43 3.73 -9.32
C CYS A 171 -1.47 3.83 -10.85
N ALA A 172 -2.59 4.30 -11.42
CA ALA A 172 -2.74 4.45 -12.87
C ALA A 172 -1.82 5.54 -13.45
N ILE A 173 -1.47 6.57 -12.67
CA ILE A 173 -0.53 7.61 -13.11
C ILE A 173 0.89 7.06 -13.15
N VAL A 174 1.35 6.47 -12.05
CA VAL A 174 2.72 5.93 -11.97
C VAL A 174 2.96 4.78 -12.97
N ALA A 175 1.92 4.01 -13.30
CA ALA A 175 1.98 2.91 -14.27
C ALA A 175 2.37 3.34 -15.69
N LYS A 176 2.16 4.61 -16.06
CA LYS A 176 2.44 5.11 -17.42
C LYS A 176 3.94 5.26 -17.70
N HIS A 177 4.76 5.19 -16.66
CA HIS A 177 6.19 5.49 -16.76
C HIS A 177 7.04 4.22 -16.83
N ASN A 178 7.89 4.13 -17.85
CA ASN A 178 8.81 3.01 -18.03
C ASN A 178 9.90 2.92 -16.94
N TYR A 179 10.08 4.00 -16.17
CA TYR A 179 10.96 4.10 -15.00
C TYR A 179 10.25 3.76 -13.68
N VAL A 180 9.08 3.15 -13.74
CA VAL A 180 8.40 2.55 -12.60
C VAL A 180 8.18 1.07 -12.86
N ARG A 181 8.31 0.27 -11.80
CA ARG A 181 7.85 -1.12 -11.80
C ARG A 181 6.84 -1.30 -10.69
N LEU A 182 5.65 -1.76 -11.06
CA LEU A 182 4.58 -2.04 -10.14
C LEU A 182 4.61 -3.51 -9.71
N ARG A 183 4.43 -3.74 -8.41
CA ARG A 183 4.21 -5.05 -7.82
C ARG A 183 3.02 -4.98 -6.88
N GLN A 184 2.03 -5.82 -7.13
CA GLN A 184 0.86 -5.90 -6.28
C GLN A 184 1.11 -6.83 -5.10
N ILE A 185 0.70 -6.46 -3.90
CA ILE A 185 0.61 -7.33 -2.73
C ILE A 185 -0.86 -7.62 -2.48
N TRP A 186 -1.21 -8.89 -2.35
CA TRP A 186 -2.60 -9.26 -2.10
C TRP A 186 -2.94 -9.36 -0.62
N ASN A 187 -4.23 -9.49 -0.30
CA ASN A 187 -4.68 -9.92 1.01
C ASN A 187 -4.11 -11.32 1.33
N LEU A 188 -4.12 -11.70 2.61
CA LEU A 188 -3.68 -13.02 3.05
C LEU A 188 -4.50 -14.11 2.36
N ASP A 189 -3.95 -15.31 2.20
CA ASP A 189 -4.75 -16.47 1.82
C ASP A 189 -5.54 -17.02 3.02
N LYS A 190 -6.30 -18.10 2.81
CA LYS A 190 -7.15 -18.68 3.85
C LYS A 190 -6.34 -19.21 5.04
N ASP A 191 -5.27 -19.94 4.77
CA ASP A 191 -4.45 -20.58 5.81
C ASP A 191 -3.71 -19.53 6.64
N SER A 192 -3.15 -18.50 5.98
CA SER A 192 -2.56 -17.31 6.61
C SER A 192 -3.56 -16.54 7.46
N THR A 193 -4.81 -16.44 6.99
CA THR A 193 -5.88 -15.81 7.75
C THR A 193 -6.19 -16.58 9.02
N HIS A 194 -6.25 -17.91 8.95
CA HIS A 194 -6.43 -18.77 10.11
C HIS A 194 -5.27 -18.65 11.11
N GLU A 195 -4.03 -18.53 10.64
CA GLU A 195 -2.87 -18.28 11.50
C GLU A 195 -2.99 -16.94 12.25
N LEU A 196 -3.40 -15.87 11.55
CA LEU A 196 -3.62 -14.56 12.16
C LEU A 196 -4.75 -14.62 13.21
N LEU A 197 -5.86 -15.29 12.89
CA LEU A 197 -6.97 -15.49 13.80
C LEU A 197 -6.56 -16.28 15.06
N ALA A 198 -5.73 -17.30 14.90
CA ALA A 198 -5.17 -18.06 16.03
C ALA A 198 -4.33 -17.15 16.94
N LYS A 199 -3.42 -16.36 16.36
CA LYS A 199 -2.58 -15.39 17.12
C LYS A 199 -3.40 -14.31 17.83
N LEU A 200 -4.56 -13.94 17.27
CA LEU A 200 -5.51 -13.00 17.87
C LEU A 200 -6.48 -13.65 18.88
N ASN A 201 -6.32 -14.95 19.17
CA ASN A 201 -7.21 -15.73 20.04
C ASN A 201 -8.69 -15.66 19.61
N ALA A 202 -8.93 -15.71 18.30
CA ALA A 202 -10.28 -15.73 17.74
C ALA A 202 -10.99 -17.06 18.02
N PRO A 203 -12.29 -17.07 18.38
CA PRO A 203 -13.06 -18.31 18.48
C PRO A 203 -13.06 -19.06 17.14
N GLN A 204 -12.67 -20.35 17.12
CA GLN A 204 -12.60 -21.14 15.88
C GLN A 204 -13.88 -21.11 15.04
N LYS A 205 -15.04 -21.05 15.71
CA LYS A 205 -16.35 -20.97 15.04
C LYS A 205 -16.54 -19.77 14.10
N VAL A 206 -15.74 -18.71 14.23
CA VAL A 206 -15.86 -17.52 13.35
C VAL A 206 -14.86 -17.53 12.20
N TRP A 207 -13.93 -18.47 12.14
CA TRP A 207 -12.77 -18.35 11.24
C TRP A 207 -13.14 -18.33 9.76
N ASP A 208 -13.98 -19.28 9.33
CA ASP A 208 -14.43 -19.34 7.93
C ASP A 208 -15.26 -18.12 7.54
N ASP A 209 -16.14 -17.64 8.43
CA ASP A 209 -16.97 -16.45 8.18
C ASP A 209 -16.11 -15.19 8.07
N VAL A 210 -15.12 -15.03 8.96
CA VAL A 210 -14.18 -13.91 8.90
C VAL A 210 -13.38 -13.96 7.60
N TRP A 211 -12.87 -15.13 7.20
CA TRP A 211 -12.19 -15.27 5.91
C TRP A 211 -13.10 -14.90 4.74
N ARG A 212 -14.31 -15.47 4.67
CA ARG A 212 -15.27 -15.21 3.57
C ARG A 212 -15.69 -13.75 3.47
N LEU A 213 -15.75 -13.01 4.59
CA LEU A 213 -16.14 -11.60 4.60
C LEU A 213 -14.98 -10.65 4.34
N THR A 214 -13.78 -10.97 4.83
CA THR A 214 -12.61 -10.07 4.73
C THR A 214 -11.70 -10.40 3.55
N GLY A 215 -11.79 -11.62 3.01
CA GLY A 215 -10.88 -12.12 1.98
C GLY A 215 -9.42 -12.07 2.44
N GLY A 216 -9.18 -12.15 3.76
CA GLY A 216 -7.84 -12.12 4.35
C GLY A 216 -7.26 -10.74 4.58
N ASN A 217 -8.06 -9.69 4.46
CA ASN A 217 -7.58 -8.34 4.69
C ASN A 217 -7.20 -8.14 6.17
N PRO A 218 -5.92 -7.91 6.51
CA PRO A 218 -5.49 -7.80 7.89
C PRO A 218 -6.17 -6.66 8.66
N ARG A 219 -6.41 -5.51 8.00
CA ARG A 219 -7.10 -4.39 8.65
C ARG A 219 -8.52 -4.77 9.05
N SER A 220 -9.30 -5.36 8.14
CA SER A 220 -10.66 -5.81 8.46
C SER A 220 -10.70 -6.88 9.55
N ILE A 221 -9.73 -7.81 9.57
CA ILE A 221 -9.60 -8.81 10.63
C ILE A 221 -9.33 -8.13 11.98
N VAL A 222 -8.45 -7.12 12.02
CA VAL A 222 -8.13 -6.35 13.24
C VAL A 222 -9.32 -5.52 13.70
N GLU A 223 -10.12 -4.97 12.79
CA GLU A 223 -11.37 -4.29 13.10
C GLU A 223 -12.38 -5.21 13.77
N LEU A 224 -12.53 -6.45 13.27
CA LEU A 224 -13.37 -7.47 13.87
C LEU A 224 -12.83 -7.90 15.25
N TRP A 225 -11.51 -8.08 15.38
CA TRP A 225 -10.87 -8.40 16.65
C TRP A 225 -11.14 -7.34 17.72
N ARG A 226 -10.98 -6.05 17.37
CA ARG A 226 -11.28 -4.91 18.27
C ARG A 226 -12.75 -4.86 18.69
N ARG A 227 -13.66 -5.39 17.84
CA ARG A 227 -15.09 -5.54 18.12
C ARG A 227 -15.43 -6.87 18.80
N LYS A 228 -14.44 -7.61 19.28
CA LYS A 228 -14.62 -8.93 19.91
C LYS A 228 -15.40 -9.90 19.01
N TRP A 229 -15.12 -9.87 17.71
CA TRP A 229 -15.72 -10.76 16.70
C TRP A 229 -17.23 -10.60 16.53
N LYS A 230 -17.77 -9.41 16.85
CA LYS A 230 -19.16 -9.07 16.57
C LYS A 230 -19.35 -8.73 15.10
N ILE A 231 -19.48 -9.76 14.27
CA ILE A 231 -19.55 -9.66 12.80
C ILE A 231 -20.72 -8.78 12.35
N ASP A 232 -21.92 -8.95 12.91
CA ASP A 232 -23.10 -8.18 12.51
C ASP A 232 -22.97 -6.68 12.78
N GLU A 233 -22.33 -6.30 13.89
CA GLU A 233 -22.05 -4.89 14.21
C GLU A 233 -21.08 -4.30 13.19
N TRP A 234 -20.01 -5.03 12.85
CA TRP A 234 -19.04 -4.60 11.84
C TRP A 234 -19.65 -4.47 10.44
N ILE A 235 -20.47 -5.43 10.00
CA ILE A 235 -21.16 -5.36 8.70
C ILE A 235 -22.04 -4.11 8.60
N LYS A 236 -22.80 -3.77 9.67
CA LYS A 236 -23.65 -2.57 9.68
C LYS A 236 -22.86 -1.28 9.54
N GLU A 237 -21.69 -1.19 10.17
CA GLU A 237 -20.80 -0.03 10.05
C GLU A 237 -20.24 0.11 8.62
N VAL A 238 -19.80 -1.00 8.02
CA VAL A 238 -19.37 -1.02 6.62
C VAL A 238 -20.52 -0.62 5.69
N GLU A 239 -21.74 -1.09 5.96
CA GLU A 239 -22.93 -0.77 5.19
C GLU A 239 -23.23 0.73 5.18
N ILE A 240 -23.09 1.41 6.32
CA ILE A 240 -23.29 2.86 6.42
C ILE A 240 -22.34 3.60 5.47
N SER A 241 -21.06 3.24 5.48
CA SER A 241 -20.05 3.84 4.60
C SER A 241 -20.35 3.58 3.11
N LEU A 242 -20.70 2.33 2.76
CA LEU A 242 -21.05 1.96 1.39
C LEU A 242 -22.29 2.69 0.86
N ARG A 243 -23.31 2.90 1.72
CA ARG A 243 -24.53 3.62 1.33
C ARG A 243 -24.24 5.06 0.92
N ILE A 244 -23.25 5.71 1.53
CA ILE A 244 -22.84 7.08 1.17
C ILE A 244 -22.29 7.08 -0.27
N ILE A 245 -21.39 6.14 -0.57
CA ILE A 245 -20.75 6.02 -1.89
C ILE A 245 -21.79 5.67 -2.97
N ILE A 246 -22.61 4.62 -2.74
CA ILE A 246 -23.59 4.14 -3.72
C ILE A 246 -24.66 5.21 -4.02
N ARG A 247 -24.98 6.08 -3.07
CA ARG A 247 -25.90 7.21 -3.29
C ARG A 247 -25.34 8.30 -4.21
N GLN A 248 -24.03 8.36 -4.41
CA GLN A 248 -23.42 9.31 -5.35
C GLN A 248 -23.49 8.80 -6.79
N LEU A 249 -23.62 7.48 -6.99
CA LEU A 249 -23.78 6.87 -8.30
C LEU A 249 -25.10 7.28 -8.95
N ASP A 250 -25.08 7.46 -10.26
CA ASP A 250 -26.27 7.74 -11.06
C ASP A 250 -27.17 6.50 -11.23
N LYS A 251 -28.34 6.68 -11.83
CA LYS A 251 -29.32 5.59 -12.01
C LYS A 251 -28.82 4.46 -12.91
N SER A 252 -28.02 4.79 -13.93
CA SER A 252 -27.45 3.82 -14.86
C SER A 252 -26.35 3.00 -14.19
N GLU A 253 -25.46 3.67 -13.45
CA GLU A 253 -24.37 3.09 -12.66
C GLU A 253 -24.91 2.15 -11.58
N ARG A 254 -25.91 2.60 -10.82
CA ARG A 254 -26.59 1.77 -9.80
C ARG A 254 -27.24 0.53 -10.39
N ARG A 255 -27.86 0.64 -11.57
CA ARG A 255 -28.46 -0.51 -12.24
C ARG A 255 -27.40 -1.51 -12.67
N PHE A 256 -26.31 -1.01 -13.25
CA PHE A 256 -25.20 -1.84 -13.74
C PHE A 256 -24.37 -2.46 -12.61
N LEU A 257 -24.37 -1.85 -11.42
CA LEU A 257 -23.69 -2.39 -10.24
C LEU A 257 -24.14 -3.83 -9.89
N LYS A 258 -25.38 -4.22 -10.21
CA LYS A 258 -25.87 -5.61 -10.05
C LYS A 258 -25.10 -6.60 -10.94
N THR A 259 -24.76 -6.19 -12.15
CA THR A 259 -23.91 -6.97 -13.06
C THR A 259 -22.52 -7.12 -12.47
N VAL A 260 -21.94 -6.02 -11.94
CA VAL A 260 -20.61 -6.00 -11.31
C VAL A 260 -20.53 -6.86 -10.04
N VAL A 261 -21.60 -6.94 -9.25
CA VAL A 261 -21.68 -7.84 -8.09
C VAL A 261 -21.59 -9.31 -8.52
N THR A 262 -22.20 -9.66 -9.66
CA THR A 262 -22.20 -11.03 -10.19
C THR A 262 -20.86 -11.37 -10.83
N ASN A 263 -20.32 -10.44 -11.61
CA ASN A 263 -19.01 -10.53 -12.24
C ASN A 263 -18.31 -9.17 -12.17
N VAL A 264 -17.28 -9.07 -11.33
CA VAL A 264 -16.55 -7.81 -11.10
C VAL A 264 -15.86 -7.31 -12.38
N ASP A 265 -15.46 -8.20 -13.28
CA ASP A 265 -14.82 -7.81 -14.55
C ASP A 265 -15.79 -7.11 -15.51
N ALA A 266 -17.10 -7.27 -15.33
CA ALA A 266 -18.11 -6.55 -16.12
C ALA A 266 -18.00 -5.03 -15.95
N VAL A 267 -17.31 -4.55 -14.91
CA VAL A 267 -17.04 -3.12 -14.71
C VAL A 267 -16.30 -2.48 -15.89
N GLN A 268 -15.61 -3.28 -16.71
CA GLN A 268 -14.94 -2.83 -17.94
C GLN A 268 -15.93 -2.24 -18.96
N GLU A 269 -17.17 -2.70 -18.98
CA GLU A 269 -18.23 -2.24 -19.90
C GLU A 269 -18.74 -0.84 -19.55
N LEU A 270 -18.51 -0.37 -18.32
CA LEU A 270 -18.98 0.94 -17.84
C LEU A 270 -17.84 1.74 -17.20
N PRO A 271 -16.97 2.40 -18.00
CA PRO A 271 -15.76 3.06 -17.52
C PRO A 271 -15.96 4.10 -16.42
N GLN A 272 -17.10 4.81 -16.41
CA GLN A 272 -17.45 5.78 -15.37
C GLN A 272 -17.72 5.11 -14.02
N LEU A 273 -18.49 4.01 -14.01
CA LEU A 273 -18.71 3.22 -12.81
C LEU A 273 -17.39 2.60 -12.35
N ARG A 274 -16.58 2.08 -13.27
CA ARG A 274 -15.24 1.56 -12.93
C ARG A 274 -14.40 2.59 -12.20
N ARG A 275 -14.34 3.81 -12.74
CA ARG A 275 -13.59 4.91 -12.12
C ARG A 275 -14.15 5.22 -10.73
N ALA A 276 -15.47 5.36 -10.60
CA ALA A 276 -16.13 5.64 -9.33
C ALA A 276 -15.85 4.56 -8.26
N LEU A 277 -15.95 3.28 -8.62
CA LEU A 277 -15.70 2.17 -7.70
C LEU A 277 -14.23 2.06 -7.29
N ILE A 278 -13.29 2.37 -8.19
CA ILE A 278 -11.85 2.38 -7.89
C ILE A 278 -11.49 3.57 -7.00
N GLU A 279 -11.96 4.77 -7.33
CA GLU A 279 -11.68 6.01 -6.56
C GLU A 279 -12.25 5.97 -5.14
N ASN A 280 -13.32 5.21 -4.93
CA ASN A 280 -13.92 4.98 -3.62
C ASN A 280 -13.42 3.68 -2.94
N ASN A 281 -12.32 3.09 -3.43
CA ASN A 281 -11.69 1.89 -2.87
C ASN A 281 -12.62 0.66 -2.71
N LEU A 282 -13.63 0.52 -3.58
CA LEU A 282 -14.55 -0.62 -3.55
C LEU A 282 -13.99 -1.82 -4.34
N ILE A 283 -13.38 -1.53 -5.47
CA ILE A 283 -12.70 -2.52 -6.32
C ILE A 283 -11.25 -2.12 -6.56
N THR A 284 -10.46 -3.07 -7.07
CA THR A 284 -9.06 -2.85 -7.45
C THR A 284 -8.72 -3.71 -8.68
N PRO A 285 -7.86 -3.24 -9.60
CA PRO A 285 -7.31 -4.12 -10.63
C PRO A 285 -6.40 -5.18 -10.01
N ILE A 286 -6.32 -6.34 -10.64
CA ILE A 286 -5.42 -7.42 -10.28
C ILE A 286 -4.29 -7.46 -11.31
N VAL A 287 -3.04 -7.37 -10.83
CA VAL A 287 -1.84 -7.56 -11.64
C VAL A 287 -1.24 -8.91 -11.26
N ARG A 288 -1.33 -9.85 -12.20
CA ARG A 288 -0.82 -11.22 -12.06
C ARG A 288 0.56 -11.32 -12.74
N PRO A 289 1.58 -11.93 -12.10
CA PRO A 289 1.59 -12.37 -10.71
C PRO A 289 1.72 -11.20 -9.72
N CYS A 290 1.09 -11.35 -8.55
CA CYS A 290 1.37 -10.54 -7.38
C CYS A 290 2.75 -10.89 -6.80
N LEU A 291 3.28 -10.01 -5.95
CA LEU A 291 4.45 -10.28 -5.12
C LEU A 291 4.05 -11.33 -4.07
N GLY A 292 4.72 -12.49 -4.09
CA GLY A 292 4.38 -13.60 -3.21
C GLY A 292 3.10 -14.31 -3.66
N TYR A 293 2.02 -14.19 -2.88
CA TYR A 293 0.75 -14.86 -3.15
C TYR A 293 -0.08 -14.12 -4.22
N THR A 294 -0.52 -14.86 -5.24
CA THR A 294 -1.49 -14.38 -6.25
C THR A 294 -2.83 -15.10 -6.06
N PRO A 295 -3.94 -14.38 -5.82
CA PRO A 295 -5.24 -14.99 -5.60
C PRO A 295 -5.77 -15.63 -6.89
N PRO A 296 -6.27 -16.88 -6.90
CA PRO A 296 -6.98 -17.37 -8.07
C PRO A 296 -8.30 -16.60 -8.28
N PRO A 297 -8.85 -16.56 -9.51
CA PRO A 297 -10.21 -16.10 -9.75
C PRO A 297 -11.19 -16.84 -8.83
N CYS A 298 -12.04 -16.10 -8.15
CA CYS A 298 -13.01 -16.61 -7.18
C CYS A 298 -14.24 -15.69 -7.13
N PRO A 299 -15.25 -15.93 -7.99
CA PRO A 299 -16.47 -15.10 -8.04
C PRO A 299 -17.20 -15.02 -6.70
N GLU A 300 -17.13 -16.06 -5.87
CA GLU A 300 -17.71 -16.08 -4.53
C GLU A 300 -17.17 -14.92 -3.68
N LEU A 301 -15.84 -14.79 -3.62
CA LEU A 301 -15.13 -13.73 -2.90
C LEU A 301 -15.11 -12.39 -3.67
N GLY A 302 -15.68 -12.36 -4.88
CA GLY A 302 -15.66 -11.18 -5.73
C GLY A 302 -14.30 -10.93 -6.39
N ILE A 303 -13.54 -11.99 -6.68
CA ILE A 303 -12.27 -11.93 -7.38
C ILE A 303 -12.46 -12.43 -8.82
N GLY A 304 -12.24 -11.55 -9.79
CA GLY A 304 -12.28 -11.87 -11.21
C GLY A 304 -10.89 -12.18 -11.78
N GLU A 305 -10.79 -12.10 -13.10
CA GLU A 305 -9.54 -12.21 -13.84
C GLU A 305 -8.72 -10.92 -13.73
N ASP A 306 -9.36 -9.77 -14.00
CA ASP A 306 -8.70 -8.46 -14.11
C ASP A 306 -9.02 -7.53 -12.94
N TYR A 307 -10.17 -7.71 -12.28
CA TYR A 307 -10.63 -6.88 -11.17
C TYR A 307 -11.08 -7.73 -9.98
N ALA A 308 -11.10 -7.10 -8.81
CA ALA A 308 -11.65 -7.70 -7.61
C ALA A 308 -12.28 -6.64 -6.72
N TRP A 309 -13.30 -7.04 -5.96
CA TRP A 309 -13.70 -6.30 -4.77
C TRP A 309 -12.52 -6.28 -3.78
N GLN A 310 -12.21 -5.13 -3.19
CA GLN A 310 -11.05 -5.02 -2.30
C GLN A 310 -11.16 -5.96 -1.10
N ILE A 311 -12.39 -6.11 -0.58
CA ILE A 311 -12.79 -7.12 0.39
C ILE A 311 -14.18 -7.68 0.04
N PRO A 312 -14.45 -8.97 0.25
CA PRO A 312 -15.72 -9.61 -0.11
C PRO A 312 -16.97 -9.01 0.52
N VAL A 313 -16.87 -8.45 1.75
CA VAL A 313 -18.02 -7.85 2.43
C VAL A 313 -18.63 -6.69 1.64
N TYR A 314 -17.85 -6.00 0.79
CA TYR A 314 -18.38 -4.96 -0.08
C TYR A 314 -19.38 -5.53 -1.10
N LYS A 315 -18.97 -6.61 -1.80
CA LYS A 315 -19.86 -7.37 -2.70
C LYS A 315 -21.12 -7.85 -1.96
N TYR A 316 -20.92 -8.47 -0.81
CA TYR A 316 -22.00 -9.01 0.02
C TYR A 316 -23.05 -7.95 0.40
N ILE A 317 -22.59 -6.77 0.83
CA ILE A 317 -23.50 -5.70 1.24
C ILE A 317 -24.22 -5.13 0.02
N VAL A 318 -23.50 -4.85 -1.07
CA VAL A 318 -24.09 -4.28 -2.30
C VAL A 318 -25.16 -5.19 -2.88
N GLU A 319 -24.95 -6.50 -2.85
CA GLU A 319 -25.92 -7.52 -3.28
C GLU A 319 -27.23 -7.44 -2.48
N ARG A 320 -27.13 -7.19 -1.17
CA ARG A 320 -28.29 -7.10 -0.26
C ARG A 320 -28.95 -5.72 -0.24
N MET A 321 -28.26 -4.69 -0.71
CA MET A 321 -28.88 -3.38 -0.87
C MET A 321 -29.97 -3.49 -1.93
N ARG A 322 -31.21 -3.13 -1.56
CA ARG A 322 -32.26 -2.89 -2.55
C ARG A 322 -31.90 -1.63 -3.32
N VAL A 323 -31.12 -1.79 -4.39
CA VAL A 323 -30.82 -0.72 -5.33
C VAL A 323 -32.10 -0.45 -6.13
N HIS A 324 -32.93 0.46 -5.62
CA HIS A 324 -34.14 1.00 -6.27
C HIS A 324 -33.81 2.30 -7.01
#